data_AF-A0A259LDR1-F1
#
_entry.id   AF-A0A259LDR1-F1
#
_cell.length_a   1.000
_cell.length_b   1.000
_cell.length_c   1.000
_cell.angle_alpha   90.00
_cell.angle_beta   90.00
_cell.angle_gamma   90.00
#
_symmetry.space_group_name_H-M   'P 1'
#
loop_
_entity.id
_entity.type
_entity.pdbx_description
1 polymer ?
#
loop_
_entity_poly.entity_id
_entity_poly.type
_entity_poly.pdbx_seq_one_letter_code
_entity_poly.pdbx_strand_id
1 'polypeptide(L)'
;MAGAKASMTSRERIFAAVTMTDLPDQVPVVPLLMARGIREGGITVDRALRDGEASAHAKAKALAKFGGDVIIAGTDLFTPVECVEGCELDYLPYAQPSLVKHPTPTRDAFYRFKEKYEKNGFQPSARVLEIQKEARTMVKLGFKDTHAIPTPVGGPITTAQLMTGSSEFLQYLSDDPDYALEVTELALDIVKNVCRMMFEAGIDVCNILDPFNSSDILPPDVYRKHGLPFQKRLFAYIQEIGGIGFTHTCTFTQPIWRDISENGCLNFNGDMYPGMDHAKRVIGGQISLMGTLSPFSTLMHGSTEEVRNEVKKLAAEVGYNGGFICMPGCDIDWTIPDENLHAMIQQCAEIKYPMDIAALGDLSNVYIAGHPKHIGKRASSVAGDEKVEAAKEHKGEQTPEGEVYEKLVEAIMDYDAEKAKEWVQIGIDRGISAQKIVFDGLSLGMKIVGDMYERNERFVTDMLKAAKTMDAAMPLLTPLLEASGGGGGPTGTVVVGLVRGNTQDIGKNLVCLMLKANGYKVIDLGKNVKPEQFIDTAERESAVAIGMSVMTNSSTVYVEKVVEMLKSQGKDEKYLLMMGGAAANRGIAEKFGVRYGLDANAAVSLVKTYLETRAAA
;
A
#
# COMPACT_ATOMS: atom_id res chain seq x y z
N MET A 1 -33.06 34.66 -0.58
CA MET A 1 -33.69 33.44 -0.02
C MET A 1 -33.68 32.38 -1.12
N ALA A 2 -32.62 31.56 -1.17
CA ALA A 2 -32.63 30.38 -2.02
C ALA A 2 -33.44 29.30 -1.28
N GLY A 3 -34.60 28.92 -1.82
CA GLY A 3 -35.44 27.88 -1.24
C GLY A 3 -34.67 26.56 -1.12
N ALA A 4 -34.91 25.81 -0.05
CA ALA A 4 -34.33 24.48 0.14
C ALA A 4 -34.51 23.64 -1.14
N LYS A 5 -33.40 23.15 -1.72
CA LYS A 5 -33.46 22.23 -2.86
C LYS A 5 -34.28 21.00 -2.46
N ALA A 6 -35.04 20.46 -3.41
CA ALA A 6 -35.72 19.17 -3.24
C ALA A 6 -34.70 18.09 -2.82
N SER A 7 -35.14 17.13 -1.99
CA SER A 7 -34.30 16.00 -1.56
C SER A 7 -33.74 15.27 -2.79
N MET A 8 -32.41 15.15 -2.88
CA MET A 8 -31.74 14.41 -3.95
C MET A 8 -31.67 12.92 -3.59
N THR A 9 -31.74 12.06 -4.60
CA THR A 9 -31.25 10.69 -4.47
C THR A 9 -29.74 10.68 -4.20
N SER A 10 -29.23 9.58 -3.65
CA SER A 10 -27.79 9.44 -3.41
C SER A 10 -26.97 9.56 -4.71
N ARG A 11 -27.51 9.05 -5.82
CA ARG A 11 -26.89 9.16 -7.15
C ARG A 11 -26.82 10.61 -7.64
N GLU A 12 -27.93 11.36 -7.55
CA GLU A 12 -27.97 12.78 -7.92
C GLU A 12 -27.01 13.61 -7.06
N ARG A 13 -26.93 13.32 -5.76
CA ARG A 13 -26.03 13.97 -4.81
C ARG A 13 -24.56 13.76 -5.18
N ILE A 14 -24.16 12.52 -5.50
CA ILE A 14 -22.80 12.20 -5.95
C ILE A 14 -22.49 12.95 -7.25
N PHE A 15 -23.40 12.92 -8.22
CA PHE A 15 -23.17 13.59 -9.49
C PHE A 15 -23.09 15.11 -9.36
N ALA A 16 -23.93 15.74 -8.55
CA ALA A 16 -23.82 17.18 -8.25
C ALA A 16 -22.44 17.53 -7.69
N ALA A 17 -21.93 16.73 -6.74
CA ALA A 17 -20.61 16.96 -6.15
C ALA A 17 -19.44 16.69 -7.11
N VAL A 18 -19.58 15.75 -8.04
CA VAL A 18 -18.54 15.36 -9.00
C VAL A 18 -18.47 16.30 -10.18
N THR A 19 -19.61 16.61 -10.80
CA THR A 19 -19.66 17.51 -11.97
C THR A 19 -19.50 18.96 -11.55
N MET A 20 -19.80 19.28 -10.29
CA MET A 20 -19.79 20.64 -9.73
C MET A 20 -20.65 21.63 -10.53
N THR A 21 -21.60 21.12 -11.31
CA THR A 21 -22.57 21.93 -12.07
C THR A 21 -23.71 22.41 -11.19
N ASP A 22 -23.91 21.76 -10.05
CA ASP A 22 -24.96 22.00 -9.08
C ASP A 22 -24.44 21.75 -7.67
N LEU A 23 -25.01 22.45 -6.67
CA LEU A 23 -24.78 22.08 -5.27
C LEU A 23 -25.56 20.79 -4.95
N PRO A 24 -24.93 19.81 -4.27
CA PRO A 24 -25.66 18.70 -3.67
C PRO A 24 -26.62 19.21 -2.57
N ASP A 25 -27.53 18.38 -2.07
CA ASP A 25 -28.43 18.75 -0.96
C ASP A 25 -27.76 18.64 0.43
N GLN A 26 -26.77 17.76 0.56
CA GLN A 26 -25.94 17.54 1.76
C GLN A 26 -24.54 17.05 1.36
N VAL A 27 -23.62 16.92 2.31
CA VAL A 27 -22.30 16.31 2.04
C VAL A 27 -22.49 14.84 1.59
N PRO A 28 -22.08 14.46 0.37
CA PRO A 28 -22.08 13.08 -0.06
C PRO A 28 -21.03 12.26 0.71
N VAL A 29 -21.30 10.97 0.91
CA VAL A 29 -20.45 10.05 1.68
C VAL A 29 -20.29 8.69 1.00
N VAL A 30 -19.05 8.23 0.93
CA VAL A 30 -18.63 6.92 0.43
C VAL A 30 -17.94 6.17 1.58
N PRO A 31 -18.62 5.25 2.28
CA PRO A 31 -18.00 4.52 3.39
C PRO A 31 -16.96 3.46 2.97
N LEU A 32 -16.73 3.26 1.66
CA LEU A 32 -15.84 2.24 1.11
C LEU A 32 -16.14 0.82 1.60
N LEU A 33 -17.41 0.40 1.49
CA LEU A 33 -17.84 -0.97 1.85
C LEU A 33 -17.41 -2.01 0.79
N MET A 34 -16.09 -2.13 0.54
CA MET A 34 -15.50 -3.14 -0.33
C MET A 34 -15.26 -4.44 0.45
N ALA A 35 -14.06 -4.66 1.01
CA ALA A 35 -13.75 -5.90 1.73
C ALA A 35 -14.63 -6.09 2.98
N ARG A 36 -14.81 -5.03 3.78
CA ARG A 36 -15.75 -5.05 4.92
C ARG A 36 -17.18 -5.33 4.49
N GLY A 37 -17.64 -4.71 3.40
CA GLY A 37 -19.01 -4.89 2.91
C GLY A 37 -19.30 -6.33 2.51
N ILE A 38 -18.35 -6.99 1.85
CA ILE A 38 -18.43 -8.41 1.50
C ILE A 38 -18.58 -9.28 2.76
N ARG A 39 -17.76 -9.03 3.78
CA ARG A 39 -17.77 -9.78 5.05
C ARG A 39 -19.09 -9.61 5.81
N GLU A 40 -19.60 -8.39 5.90
CA GLU A 40 -20.91 -8.07 6.52
C GLU A 40 -22.09 -8.71 5.76
N GLY A 41 -21.91 -8.85 4.45
CA GLY A 41 -22.75 -9.63 3.56
C GLY A 41 -22.82 -11.13 3.90
N GLY A 42 -21.82 -11.65 4.62
CA GLY A 42 -21.74 -13.04 5.04
C GLY A 42 -21.03 -13.97 4.06
N ILE A 43 -20.19 -13.43 3.17
CA ILE A 43 -19.35 -14.22 2.26
C ILE A 43 -17.88 -13.81 2.38
N THR A 44 -17.00 -14.64 1.82
CA THR A 44 -15.56 -14.37 1.75
C THR A 44 -15.20 -13.58 0.49
N VAL A 45 -14.07 -12.88 0.52
CA VAL A 45 -13.58 -12.08 -0.61
C VAL A 45 -13.30 -12.98 -1.82
N ASP A 46 -12.67 -14.14 -1.65
CA ASP A 46 -12.41 -15.08 -2.75
C ASP A 46 -13.68 -15.59 -3.44
N ARG A 47 -14.79 -15.74 -2.68
CA ARG A 47 -16.10 -16.05 -3.25
C ARG A 47 -16.67 -14.87 -4.01
N ALA A 48 -16.64 -13.66 -3.43
CA ALA A 48 -17.16 -12.45 -4.07
C ALA A 48 -16.47 -12.18 -5.42
N LEU A 49 -15.17 -12.47 -5.52
CA LEU A 49 -14.39 -12.33 -6.75
C LEU A 49 -14.78 -13.30 -7.88
N ARG A 50 -15.49 -14.39 -7.57
CA ARG A 50 -15.87 -15.45 -8.52
C ARG A 50 -17.38 -15.60 -8.71
N ASP A 51 -18.17 -14.86 -7.94
CA ASP A 51 -19.63 -14.89 -8.00
C ASP A 51 -20.17 -13.47 -7.82
N GLY A 52 -20.32 -12.77 -8.93
CA GLY A 52 -20.75 -11.37 -8.94
C GLY A 52 -22.15 -11.15 -8.38
N GLU A 53 -23.03 -12.15 -8.46
CA GLU A 53 -24.38 -12.06 -7.89
C GLU A 53 -24.35 -12.16 -6.37
N ALA A 54 -23.58 -13.10 -5.82
CA ALA A 54 -23.34 -13.16 -4.37
C ALA A 54 -22.66 -11.88 -3.86
N SER A 55 -21.69 -11.34 -4.61
CA SER A 55 -21.03 -10.07 -4.26
C SER A 55 -22.01 -8.90 -4.22
N ALA A 56 -22.87 -8.76 -5.23
CA ALA A 56 -23.87 -7.69 -5.28
C ALA A 56 -24.83 -7.74 -4.07
N HIS A 57 -25.34 -8.93 -3.74
CA HIS A 57 -26.22 -9.09 -2.58
C HIS A 57 -25.52 -8.85 -1.24
N ALA A 58 -24.27 -9.30 -1.10
CA ALA A 58 -23.46 -9.07 0.09
C ALA A 58 -23.26 -7.57 0.34
N LYS A 59 -22.85 -6.82 -0.69
CA LYS A 59 -22.64 -5.37 -0.59
C LYS A 59 -23.95 -4.59 -0.43
N ALA A 60 -25.05 -5.04 -1.04
CA ALA A 60 -26.38 -4.46 -0.82
C ALA A 60 -26.82 -4.59 0.64
N LYS A 61 -26.57 -5.75 1.28
CA LYS A 61 -26.84 -5.95 2.71
C LYS A 61 -25.99 -5.04 3.60
N ALA A 62 -24.70 -4.88 3.28
CA ALA A 62 -23.82 -3.96 4.00
C ALA A 62 -24.28 -2.50 3.85
N LEU A 63 -24.65 -2.09 2.64
CA LEU A 63 -25.21 -0.76 2.38
C LEU A 63 -26.50 -0.52 3.18
N ALA A 64 -27.37 -1.52 3.31
CA ALA A 64 -28.56 -1.42 4.15
C ALA A 64 -28.25 -1.29 5.65
N LYS A 65 -27.14 -1.87 6.12
CA LYS A 65 -26.69 -1.78 7.53
C LYS A 65 -26.11 -0.40 7.86
N PHE A 66 -25.28 0.16 6.98
CA PHE A 66 -24.51 1.36 7.27
C PHE A 66 -25.05 2.63 6.60
N GLY A 67 -25.63 2.51 5.41
CA GLY A 67 -25.93 3.63 4.52
C GLY A 67 -24.73 4.05 3.68
N GLY A 68 -24.86 5.18 3.00
CA GLY A 68 -23.86 5.71 2.07
C GLY A 68 -24.48 6.06 0.72
N ASP A 69 -23.73 6.77 -0.12
CA ASP A 69 -24.27 7.28 -1.38
C ASP A 69 -23.93 6.43 -2.62
N VAL A 70 -23.10 5.40 -2.44
CA VAL A 70 -22.60 4.56 -3.52
C VAL A 70 -22.69 3.07 -3.18
N ILE A 71 -22.82 2.24 -4.22
CA ILE A 71 -22.62 0.80 -4.14
C ILE A 71 -21.51 0.38 -5.11
N ILE A 72 -20.40 -0.11 -4.58
CA ILE A 72 -19.17 -0.33 -5.35
C ILE A 72 -19.17 -1.74 -5.95
N ALA A 73 -19.08 -1.87 -7.27
CA ALA A 73 -18.78 -3.14 -7.93
C ALA A 73 -17.26 -3.39 -7.95
N GLY A 74 -16.81 -4.64 -7.91
CA GLY A 74 -15.39 -4.98 -7.81
C GLY A 74 -14.75 -4.60 -6.47
N THR A 75 -13.44 -4.83 -6.34
CA THR A 75 -12.70 -4.61 -5.07
C THR A 75 -11.26 -4.12 -5.21
N ASP A 76 -10.64 -4.24 -6.39
CA ASP A 76 -9.20 -4.07 -6.54
C ASP A 76 -8.79 -3.63 -7.96
N LEU A 77 -7.51 -3.28 -8.08
CA LEU A 77 -6.89 -2.75 -9.30
C LEU A 77 -6.38 -3.81 -10.27
N PHE A 78 -6.40 -5.11 -9.93
CA PHE A 78 -5.74 -6.15 -10.74
C PHE A 78 -6.53 -6.55 -11.99
N THR A 79 -7.75 -6.04 -12.15
CA THR A 79 -8.66 -6.42 -13.24
C THR A 79 -8.06 -6.25 -14.65
N PRO A 80 -7.26 -5.20 -14.98
CA PRO A 80 -6.66 -5.11 -16.31
C PRO A 80 -5.49 -6.09 -16.50
N VAL A 81 -4.58 -6.21 -15.52
CA VAL A 81 -3.42 -7.12 -15.66
C VAL A 81 -3.84 -8.59 -15.72
N GLU A 82 -4.96 -8.95 -15.09
CA GLU A 82 -5.49 -10.31 -15.16
C GLU A 82 -5.97 -10.71 -16.56
N CYS A 83 -6.26 -9.74 -17.44
CA CYS A 83 -6.56 -10.01 -18.85
C CYS A 83 -5.30 -10.34 -19.67
N VAL A 84 -4.10 -10.29 -19.06
CA VAL A 84 -2.84 -10.63 -19.71
C VAL A 84 -2.50 -12.10 -19.43
N GLU A 85 -2.30 -12.86 -20.49
CA GLU A 85 -2.00 -14.28 -20.40
C GLU A 85 -0.73 -14.54 -19.58
N GLY A 86 -0.81 -15.49 -18.64
CA GLY A 86 0.28 -15.81 -17.73
C GLY A 86 0.24 -15.05 -16.40
N CYS A 87 -0.73 -14.16 -16.21
CA CYS A 87 -0.99 -13.53 -14.93
C CYS A 87 -1.56 -14.56 -13.94
N GLU A 88 -0.95 -14.66 -12.76
CA GLU A 88 -1.43 -15.53 -11.68
C GLU A 88 -1.67 -14.68 -10.43
N LEU A 89 -2.90 -14.70 -9.91
CA LEU A 89 -3.29 -14.05 -8.67
C LEU A 89 -3.50 -15.09 -7.55
N ASP A 90 -3.17 -14.70 -6.32
CA ASP A 90 -3.57 -15.41 -5.13
C ASP A 90 -4.88 -14.86 -4.58
N TYR A 91 -5.76 -15.78 -4.18
CA TYR A 91 -7.09 -15.45 -3.70
C TYR A 91 -7.17 -15.76 -2.21
N LEU A 92 -7.44 -14.72 -1.43
CA LEU A 92 -7.49 -14.80 0.03
C LEU A 92 -8.95 -14.69 0.50
N PRO A 93 -9.37 -15.49 1.49
CA PRO A 93 -10.74 -15.41 1.99
C PRO A 93 -11.13 -14.06 2.60
N TYR A 94 -10.17 -13.33 3.17
CA TYR A 94 -10.45 -12.10 3.94
C TYR A 94 -9.58 -10.91 3.53
N ALA A 95 -8.95 -10.97 2.36
CA ALA A 95 -8.12 -9.89 1.85
C ALA A 95 -8.24 -9.80 0.33
N GLN A 96 -7.91 -8.62 -0.21
CA GLN A 96 -7.83 -8.40 -1.65
C GLN A 96 -6.80 -9.35 -2.28
N PRO A 97 -6.95 -9.70 -3.57
CA PRO A 97 -6.04 -10.63 -4.23
C PRO A 97 -4.63 -10.04 -4.32
N SER A 98 -3.63 -10.89 -4.43
CA SER A 98 -2.23 -10.46 -4.61
C SER A 98 -1.64 -11.08 -5.87
N LEU A 99 -0.89 -10.30 -6.65
CA LEU A 99 -0.18 -10.81 -7.82
C LEU A 99 0.93 -11.77 -7.39
N VAL A 100 0.90 -13.00 -7.93
CA VAL A 100 1.90 -14.05 -7.69
C VAL A 100 2.93 -14.07 -8.81
N LYS A 101 2.50 -13.86 -10.04
CA LYS A 101 3.35 -13.93 -11.22
C LYS A 101 3.02 -12.82 -12.20
N HIS A 102 4.04 -12.04 -12.53
CA HIS A 102 3.99 -11.05 -13.60
C HIS A 102 3.87 -11.78 -14.95
N PRO A 103 2.90 -11.44 -15.80
CA PRO A 103 2.65 -12.15 -17.06
C PRO A 103 3.74 -11.93 -18.13
N THR A 104 4.38 -10.76 -18.14
CA THR A 104 5.38 -10.40 -19.16
C THR A 104 6.65 -9.82 -18.51
N PRO A 105 7.40 -10.61 -17.71
CA PRO A 105 8.54 -10.10 -16.94
C PRO A 105 9.79 -9.86 -17.78
N THR A 106 9.79 -10.27 -19.05
CA THR A 106 10.90 -10.08 -19.99
C THR A 106 10.39 -9.51 -21.30
N ARG A 107 11.29 -8.89 -22.09
CA ARG A 107 10.98 -8.38 -23.43
C ARG A 107 10.38 -9.46 -24.34
N ASP A 108 10.99 -10.64 -24.36
CA ASP A 108 10.49 -11.74 -25.18
C ASP A 108 9.07 -12.17 -24.76
N ALA A 109 8.79 -12.19 -23.45
CA ALA A 109 7.44 -12.49 -22.97
C ALA A 109 6.45 -11.40 -23.37
N PHE A 110 6.84 -10.13 -23.26
CA PHE A 110 6.03 -9.00 -23.70
C PHE A 110 5.71 -9.05 -25.19
N TYR A 111 6.71 -9.21 -26.07
CA TYR A 111 6.47 -9.23 -27.51
C TYR A 111 5.67 -10.45 -27.96
N ARG A 112 5.85 -11.62 -27.34
CA ARG A 112 4.98 -12.78 -27.58
C ARG A 112 3.53 -12.50 -27.20
N PHE A 113 3.29 -11.87 -26.05
CA PHE A 113 1.94 -11.48 -25.64
C PHE A 113 1.36 -10.42 -26.58
N LYS A 114 2.14 -9.38 -26.93
CA LYS A 114 1.74 -8.30 -27.84
C LYS A 114 1.29 -8.84 -29.20
N GLU A 115 2.08 -9.71 -29.83
CA GLU A 115 1.72 -10.34 -31.11
C GLU A 115 0.38 -11.11 -31.01
N LYS A 116 0.20 -11.86 -29.92
CA LYS A 116 -1.05 -12.59 -29.66
C LYS A 116 -2.23 -11.65 -29.44
N TYR A 117 -2.03 -10.55 -28.72
CA TYR A 117 -3.05 -9.54 -28.44
C TYR A 117 -3.47 -8.83 -29.73
N GLU A 118 -2.52 -8.41 -30.56
CA GLU A 118 -2.81 -7.79 -31.86
C GLU A 118 -3.58 -8.71 -32.80
N LYS A 119 -3.30 -10.03 -32.75
CA LYS A 119 -4.00 -11.02 -33.57
C LYS A 119 -5.41 -11.35 -33.08
N ASN A 120 -5.58 -11.51 -31.77
CA ASN A 120 -6.82 -12.05 -31.18
C ASN A 120 -7.71 -10.98 -30.53
N GLY A 121 -7.21 -9.75 -30.41
CA GLY A 121 -7.84 -8.67 -29.67
C GLY A 121 -7.87 -8.90 -28.16
N PHE A 122 -8.53 -7.98 -27.46
CA PHE A 122 -8.74 -8.04 -26.02
C PHE A 122 -9.57 -9.26 -25.60
N GLN A 123 -9.08 -10.00 -24.60
CA GLN A 123 -9.77 -11.14 -24.00
C GLN A 123 -10.01 -10.86 -22.51
N PRO A 124 -11.27 -10.73 -22.05
CA PRO A 124 -11.55 -10.46 -20.65
C PRO A 124 -11.22 -11.65 -19.76
N SER A 125 -10.69 -11.37 -18.56
CA SER A 125 -10.58 -12.39 -17.51
C SER A 125 -11.96 -12.82 -17.01
N ALA A 126 -12.01 -14.00 -16.37
CA ALA A 126 -13.25 -14.46 -15.72
C ALA A 126 -13.77 -13.45 -14.68
N ARG A 127 -12.88 -12.75 -13.96
CA ARG A 127 -13.30 -11.75 -12.96
C ARG A 127 -13.87 -10.48 -13.58
N VAL A 128 -13.36 -10.05 -14.74
CA VAL A 128 -13.97 -8.93 -15.47
C VAL A 128 -15.43 -9.26 -15.79
N LEU A 129 -15.71 -10.50 -16.21
CA LEU A 129 -17.07 -10.97 -16.48
C LEU A 129 -17.92 -11.06 -15.20
N GLU A 130 -17.35 -11.51 -14.08
CA GLU A 130 -18.06 -11.54 -12.78
C GLU A 130 -18.35 -10.14 -12.25
N ILE A 131 -17.47 -9.16 -12.45
CA ILE A 131 -17.75 -7.75 -12.08
C ILE A 131 -18.85 -7.16 -12.97
N GLN A 132 -18.91 -7.51 -14.27
CA GLN A 132 -20.06 -7.15 -15.10
C GLN A 132 -21.36 -7.80 -14.59
N LYS A 133 -21.30 -9.06 -14.15
CA LYS A 133 -22.44 -9.76 -13.54
C LYS A 133 -22.88 -9.04 -12.26
N GLU A 134 -21.94 -8.66 -11.40
CA GLU A 134 -22.19 -7.89 -10.18
C GLU A 134 -22.88 -6.56 -10.49
N ALA A 135 -22.33 -5.75 -11.39
CA ALA A 135 -22.90 -4.46 -11.79
C ALA A 135 -24.32 -4.62 -12.35
N ARG A 136 -24.53 -5.59 -13.25
CA ARG A 136 -25.86 -5.89 -13.82
C ARG A 136 -26.86 -6.33 -12.74
N THR A 137 -26.41 -7.08 -11.74
CA THR A 137 -27.26 -7.45 -10.59
C THR A 137 -27.61 -6.22 -9.75
N MET A 138 -26.66 -5.32 -9.48
CA MET A 138 -26.95 -4.05 -8.78
C MET A 138 -27.96 -3.19 -9.55
N VAL A 139 -27.85 -3.12 -10.88
CA VAL A 139 -28.84 -2.44 -11.75
C VAL A 139 -30.22 -3.09 -11.61
N LYS A 140 -30.31 -4.43 -11.68
CA LYS A 140 -31.58 -5.16 -11.50
C LYS A 140 -32.21 -4.96 -10.14
N LEU A 141 -31.40 -4.73 -9.10
CA LEU A 141 -31.86 -4.41 -7.75
C LEU A 141 -32.34 -2.96 -7.59
N GLY A 142 -32.29 -2.14 -8.65
CA GLY A 142 -32.77 -0.76 -8.64
C GLY A 142 -31.76 0.25 -8.07
N PHE A 143 -30.50 -0.16 -7.82
CA PHE A 143 -29.51 0.77 -7.29
C PHE A 143 -29.15 1.87 -8.28
N LYS A 144 -29.23 1.62 -9.59
CA LYS A 144 -28.91 2.62 -10.62
C LYS A 144 -29.82 3.86 -10.56
N ASP A 145 -31.02 3.73 -10.02
CA ASP A 145 -31.97 4.84 -9.86
C ASP A 145 -31.73 5.63 -8.56
N THR A 146 -30.96 5.10 -7.62
CA THR A 146 -30.85 5.66 -6.26
C THR A 146 -29.42 5.95 -5.82
N HIS A 147 -28.43 5.16 -6.23
CA HIS A 147 -27.03 5.24 -5.82
C HIS A 147 -26.12 5.26 -7.05
N ALA A 148 -24.98 5.95 -6.96
CA ALA A 148 -23.96 5.80 -8.00
C ALA A 148 -23.27 4.43 -7.88
N ILE A 149 -22.98 3.80 -9.02
CA ILE A 149 -22.30 2.50 -9.08
C ILE A 149 -20.88 2.70 -9.64
N PRO A 150 -19.86 2.97 -8.79
CA PRO A 150 -18.47 3.01 -9.21
C PRO A 150 -17.83 1.60 -9.25
N THR A 151 -16.72 1.49 -9.98
CA THR A 151 -15.84 0.31 -9.93
C THR A 151 -14.37 0.74 -9.93
N PRO A 152 -13.50 0.12 -9.11
CA PRO A 152 -12.06 0.31 -9.21
C PRO A 152 -11.50 -0.38 -10.47
N VAL A 153 -10.59 0.31 -11.17
CA VAL A 153 -9.86 -0.23 -12.33
C VAL A 153 -8.40 0.18 -12.24
N GLY A 154 -7.46 -0.73 -12.48
CA GLY A 154 -6.04 -0.39 -12.54
C GLY A 154 -5.72 0.62 -13.64
N GLY A 155 -4.89 1.61 -13.33
CA GLY A 155 -4.45 2.60 -14.30
C GLY A 155 -3.40 2.07 -15.29
N PRO A 156 -3.10 2.81 -16.37
CA PRO A 156 -2.24 2.33 -17.45
C PRO A 156 -0.83 1.97 -17.00
N ILE A 157 -0.16 2.85 -16.25
CA ILE A 157 1.24 2.61 -15.86
C ILE A 157 1.35 1.60 -14.73
N THR A 158 0.41 1.57 -13.79
CA THR A 158 0.32 0.49 -12.79
C THR A 158 0.07 -0.85 -13.46
N THR A 159 -0.78 -0.90 -14.49
CA THR A 159 -1.01 -2.14 -15.26
C THR A 159 0.27 -2.57 -15.98
N ALA A 160 0.99 -1.65 -16.64
CA ALA A 160 2.28 -1.93 -17.26
C ALA A 160 3.32 -2.45 -16.24
N GLN A 161 3.37 -1.81 -15.07
CA GLN A 161 4.22 -2.26 -13.97
C GLN A 161 3.84 -3.67 -13.50
N LEU A 162 2.56 -3.97 -13.35
CA LEU A 162 2.10 -5.29 -12.92
C LEU A 162 2.34 -6.35 -13.99
N MET A 163 2.34 -5.97 -15.27
CA MET A 163 2.71 -6.84 -16.38
C MET A 163 4.18 -7.26 -16.30
N THR A 164 5.08 -6.32 -15.99
CA THR A 164 6.53 -6.52 -16.07
C THR A 164 7.21 -6.89 -14.74
N GLY A 165 6.73 -6.36 -13.62
CA GLY A 165 7.45 -6.36 -12.35
C GLY A 165 7.90 -4.96 -11.96
N SER A 166 7.79 -4.62 -10.67
CA SER A 166 8.07 -3.26 -10.17
C SER A 166 9.52 -2.84 -10.42
N SER A 167 10.47 -3.71 -10.07
CA SER A 167 11.91 -3.41 -10.17
C SER A 167 12.34 -3.31 -11.63
N GLU A 168 11.89 -4.26 -12.45
CA GLU A 168 12.19 -4.36 -13.86
C GLU A 168 11.61 -3.17 -14.63
N PHE A 169 10.36 -2.79 -14.33
CA PHE A 169 9.71 -1.65 -14.98
C PHE A 169 10.35 -0.31 -14.61
N LEU A 170 10.73 -0.11 -13.33
CA LEU A 170 11.51 1.06 -12.91
C LEU A 170 12.87 1.12 -13.61
N GLN A 171 13.52 -0.03 -13.80
CA GLN A 171 14.77 -0.07 -14.56
C GLN A 171 14.55 0.32 -16.02
N TYR A 172 13.48 -0.17 -16.67
CA TYR A 172 13.19 0.22 -18.05
C TYR A 172 12.86 1.71 -18.20
N LEU A 173 12.16 2.32 -17.23
CA LEU A 173 11.92 3.77 -17.26
C LEU A 173 13.23 4.60 -17.29
N SER A 174 14.31 4.07 -16.70
CA SER A 174 15.65 4.67 -16.72
C SER A 174 16.44 4.30 -17.97
N ASP A 175 16.56 3.00 -18.25
CA ASP A 175 17.55 2.45 -19.17
C ASP A 175 17.02 2.32 -20.62
N ASP A 176 15.72 2.13 -20.80
CA ASP A 176 15.04 2.08 -22.10
C ASP A 176 13.61 2.65 -22.01
N PRO A 177 13.48 3.98 -21.95
CA PRO A 177 12.19 4.65 -21.77
C PRO A 177 11.22 4.40 -22.91
N ASP A 178 11.71 4.15 -24.14
CA ASP A 178 10.87 3.87 -25.29
C ASP A 178 10.18 2.52 -25.17
N TYR A 179 10.91 1.49 -24.69
CA TYR A 179 10.31 0.21 -24.34
C TYR A 179 9.27 0.35 -23.22
N ALA A 180 9.56 1.12 -22.16
CA ALA A 180 8.58 1.35 -21.09
C ALA A 180 7.30 2.03 -21.59
N LEU A 181 7.43 3.00 -22.52
CA LEU A 181 6.29 3.63 -23.18
C LEU A 181 5.49 2.63 -24.02
N GLU A 182 6.15 1.72 -24.74
CA GLU A 182 5.49 0.67 -25.54
C GLU A 182 4.68 -0.30 -24.67
N VAL A 183 5.23 -0.71 -23.51
CA VAL A 183 4.49 -1.55 -22.55
C VAL A 183 3.28 -0.79 -21.99
N THR A 184 3.45 0.50 -21.67
CA THR A 184 2.37 1.35 -21.16
C THR A 184 1.27 1.59 -22.20
N GLU A 185 1.62 1.65 -23.49
CA GLU A 185 0.66 1.77 -24.59
C GLU A 185 -0.28 0.56 -24.68
N LEU A 186 0.29 -0.65 -24.63
CA LEU A 186 -0.52 -1.87 -24.63
C LEU A 186 -1.37 -1.98 -23.36
N ALA A 187 -0.82 -1.61 -22.21
CA ALA A 187 -1.55 -1.55 -20.95
C ALA A 187 -2.72 -0.55 -21.01
N LEU A 188 -2.54 0.61 -21.63
CA LEU A 188 -3.62 1.58 -21.85
C LEU A 188 -4.76 0.98 -22.67
N ASP A 189 -4.48 0.25 -23.75
CA ASP A 189 -5.53 -0.37 -24.57
C ASP A 189 -6.32 -1.44 -23.81
N ILE A 190 -5.64 -2.24 -22.99
CA ILE A 190 -6.27 -3.20 -22.07
C ILE A 190 -7.19 -2.47 -21.08
N VAL A 191 -6.69 -1.41 -20.43
CA VAL A 191 -7.46 -0.63 -19.45
C VAL A 191 -8.70 0.00 -20.09
N LYS A 192 -8.57 0.56 -21.32
CA LYS A 192 -9.71 1.10 -22.08
C LYS A 192 -10.78 0.05 -22.35
N ASN A 193 -10.38 -1.17 -22.72
CA ASN A 193 -11.31 -2.27 -22.93
C ASN A 193 -12.02 -2.70 -21.64
N VAL A 194 -11.30 -2.76 -20.51
CA VAL A 194 -11.92 -3.02 -19.19
C VAL A 194 -12.94 -1.93 -18.85
N CYS A 195 -12.56 -0.65 -18.94
CA CYS A 195 -13.47 0.48 -18.68
C CYS A 195 -14.73 0.41 -19.56
N ARG A 196 -14.59 0.17 -20.87
CA ARG A 196 -15.73 0.01 -21.79
C ARG A 196 -16.69 -1.07 -21.31
N MET A 197 -16.17 -2.25 -20.97
CA MET A 197 -16.98 -3.35 -20.46
C MET A 197 -17.69 -3.00 -19.15
N MET A 198 -17.06 -2.22 -18.27
CA MET A 198 -17.69 -1.76 -17.03
C MET A 198 -18.88 -0.85 -17.32
N PHE A 199 -18.72 0.16 -18.19
CA PHE A 199 -19.81 1.05 -18.56
C PHE A 199 -20.95 0.31 -19.28
N GLU A 200 -20.65 -0.65 -20.17
CA GLU A 200 -21.64 -1.53 -20.81
C GLU A 200 -22.45 -2.37 -19.81
N ALA A 201 -21.91 -2.63 -18.62
CA ALA A 201 -22.59 -3.36 -17.55
C ALA A 201 -23.45 -2.46 -16.63
N GLY A 202 -23.44 -1.15 -16.85
CA GLY A 202 -24.22 -0.18 -16.07
C GLY A 202 -23.44 0.48 -14.93
N ILE A 203 -22.10 0.44 -14.94
CA ILE A 203 -21.27 1.27 -14.06
C ILE A 203 -21.45 2.76 -14.40
N ASP A 204 -21.46 3.63 -13.39
CA ASP A 204 -21.47 5.09 -13.55
C ASP A 204 -20.05 5.66 -13.65
N VAL A 205 -19.14 5.11 -12.85
CA VAL A 205 -17.80 5.68 -12.64
C VAL A 205 -16.73 4.59 -12.69
N CYS A 206 -15.69 4.79 -13.49
CA CYS A 206 -14.44 4.04 -13.34
C CYS A 206 -13.48 4.85 -12.47
N ASN A 207 -13.18 4.34 -11.26
CA ASN A 207 -12.18 4.91 -10.39
C ASN A 207 -10.80 4.33 -10.72
N ILE A 208 -9.95 5.11 -11.37
CA ILE A 208 -8.67 4.66 -11.90
C ILE A 208 -7.62 4.64 -10.79
N LEU A 209 -7.33 3.44 -10.29
CA LEU A 209 -6.32 3.15 -9.28
C LEU A 209 -4.94 3.05 -9.95
N ASP A 210 -4.15 4.11 -9.85
CA ASP A 210 -2.83 4.19 -10.48
C ASP A 210 -1.73 4.59 -9.48
N PRO A 211 -1.49 3.79 -8.42
CA PRO A 211 -0.54 4.10 -7.34
C PRO A 211 0.90 4.22 -7.85
N PHE A 212 1.25 3.59 -8.98
CA PHE A 212 2.59 3.71 -9.54
C PHE A 212 2.91 5.14 -10.00
N ASN A 213 1.91 6.01 -10.20
CA ASN A 213 2.12 7.45 -10.43
C ASN A 213 2.45 8.24 -9.15
N SER A 214 2.45 7.61 -7.98
CA SER A 214 2.79 8.29 -6.72
C SER A 214 4.16 8.95 -6.85
N SER A 215 4.30 10.15 -6.29
CA SER A 215 5.58 10.82 -6.12
C SER A 215 6.46 10.15 -5.06
N ASP A 216 5.98 9.12 -4.37
CA ASP A 216 6.88 8.19 -3.69
C ASP A 216 7.58 7.28 -4.69
N ILE A 217 6.93 6.93 -5.81
CA ILE A 217 7.45 5.96 -6.77
C ILE A 217 8.14 6.62 -7.95
N LEU A 218 7.45 7.55 -8.60
CA LEU A 218 7.91 8.24 -9.79
C LEU A 218 8.18 9.71 -9.47
N PRO A 219 9.40 10.18 -9.75
CA PRO A 219 9.68 11.61 -9.73
C PRO A 219 8.68 12.39 -10.62
N PRO A 220 8.30 13.63 -10.26
CA PRO A 220 7.25 14.37 -10.97
C PRO A 220 7.52 14.60 -12.46
N ASP A 221 8.78 14.75 -12.86
CA ASP A 221 9.21 14.84 -14.26
C ASP A 221 9.02 13.52 -15.01
N VAL A 222 9.32 12.38 -14.36
CA VAL A 222 9.05 11.05 -14.90
C VAL A 222 7.55 10.83 -15.04
N TYR A 223 6.74 11.18 -14.04
CA TYR A 223 5.28 11.11 -14.13
C TYR A 223 4.73 11.93 -15.32
N ARG A 224 5.19 13.17 -15.50
CA ARG A 224 4.73 14.03 -16.61
C ARG A 224 5.05 13.46 -17.98
N LYS A 225 6.13 12.68 -18.10
CA LYS A 225 6.55 12.04 -19.35
C LYS A 225 5.91 10.66 -19.57
N HIS A 226 5.78 9.86 -18.52
CA HIS A 226 5.44 8.43 -18.62
C HIS A 226 4.06 8.07 -18.06
N GLY A 227 3.46 8.88 -17.19
CA GLY A 227 2.14 8.63 -16.58
C GLY A 227 1.05 9.55 -17.13
N LEU A 228 1.24 10.86 -16.97
CA LEU A 228 0.24 11.89 -17.30
C LEU A 228 -0.32 11.79 -18.74
N PRO A 229 0.49 11.55 -19.80
CA PRO A 229 -0.06 11.46 -21.16
C PRO A 229 -1.03 10.28 -21.35
N PHE A 230 -0.79 9.16 -20.67
CA PHE A 230 -1.64 7.98 -20.74
C PHE A 230 -2.91 8.17 -19.91
N GLN A 231 -2.83 8.82 -18.74
CA GLN A 231 -4.02 9.23 -17.99
C GLN A 231 -4.91 10.16 -18.82
N LYS A 232 -4.35 11.19 -19.46
CA LYS A 232 -5.08 12.10 -20.36
C LYS A 232 -5.84 11.36 -21.46
N ARG A 233 -5.17 10.41 -22.12
CA ARG A 233 -5.76 9.60 -23.19
C ARG A 233 -6.81 8.61 -22.68
N LEU A 234 -6.66 8.10 -21.45
CA LEU A 234 -7.67 7.25 -20.81
C LEU A 234 -8.92 8.05 -20.46
N PHE A 235 -8.78 9.20 -19.79
CA PHE A 235 -9.93 10.01 -19.39
C PHE A 235 -10.66 10.62 -20.58
N ALA A 236 -9.94 11.06 -21.62
CA ALA A 236 -10.56 11.47 -22.88
C ALA A 236 -11.42 10.35 -23.49
N TYR A 237 -10.93 9.11 -23.49
CA TYR A 237 -11.68 7.95 -23.97
C TYR A 237 -12.90 7.63 -23.07
N ILE A 238 -12.74 7.68 -21.75
CA ILE A 238 -13.86 7.48 -20.81
C ILE A 238 -14.98 8.51 -21.07
N GLN A 239 -14.61 9.77 -21.31
CA GLN A 239 -15.55 10.83 -21.66
C GLN A 239 -16.22 10.59 -23.02
N GLU A 240 -15.45 10.14 -24.03
CA GLU A 240 -15.96 9.81 -25.37
C GLU A 240 -17.07 8.75 -25.34
N ILE A 241 -16.94 7.75 -24.46
CA ILE A 241 -17.95 6.70 -24.27
C ILE A 241 -19.05 7.06 -23.26
N GLY A 242 -19.11 8.32 -22.81
CA GLY A 242 -20.14 8.84 -21.90
C GLY A 242 -19.99 8.41 -20.44
N GLY A 243 -18.82 7.93 -20.05
CA GLY A 243 -18.49 7.53 -18.69
C GLY A 243 -17.91 8.67 -17.85
N ILE A 244 -17.79 8.42 -16.54
CA ILE A 244 -17.12 9.31 -15.59
C ILE A 244 -15.84 8.62 -15.09
N GLY A 245 -14.72 9.34 -15.12
CA GLY A 245 -13.42 8.84 -14.65
C GLY A 245 -12.92 9.61 -13.44
N PHE A 246 -12.51 8.89 -12.40
CA PHE A 246 -11.82 9.44 -11.23
C PHE A 246 -10.35 9.03 -11.23
N THR A 247 -9.48 9.88 -10.69
CA THR A 247 -8.07 9.54 -10.46
C THR A 247 -7.87 9.17 -9.00
N HIS A 248 -7.31 7.99 -8.75
CA HIS A 248 -6.75 7.59 -7.48
C HIS A 248 -5.27 7.30 -7.59
N THR A 249 -4.51 7.95 -6.73
CA THR A 249 -3.10 7.64 -6.53
C THR A 249 -2.87 7.65 -5.03
N CYS A 250 -2.49 6.49 -4.49
CA CYS A 250 -2.16 6.37 -3.07
C CYS A 250 -0.94 7.21 -2.73
N THR A 251 -0.72 7.49 -1.45
CA THR A 251 0.54 8.03 -0.91
C THR A 251 0.90 9.45 -1.40
N PHE A 252 2.19 9.80 -1.51
CA PHE A 252 2.67 11.15 -1.78
C PHE A 252 2.31 11.62 -3.21
N THR A 253 1.49 12.66 -3.33
CA THR A 253 0.98 13.17 -4.64
C THR A 253 1.05 14.70 -4.77
N GLN A 254 1.49 15.40 -3.72
CA GLN A 254 1.61 16.85 -3.62
C GLN A 254 2.27 17.49 -4.84
N PRO A 255 3.40 16.96 -5.35
CA PRO A 255 4.11 17.62 -6.45
C PRO A 255 3.36 17.57 -7.79
N ILE A 256 2.32 16.73 -7.90
CA ILE A 256 1.59 16.45 -9.15
C ILE A 256 0.10 16.81 -9.09
N TRP A 257 -0.39 17.44 -8.02
CA TRP A 257 -1.82 17.78 -7.91
C TRP A 257 -2.35 18.68 -9.03
N ARG A 258 -1.55 19.63 -9.52
CA ARG A 258 -1.93 20.45 -10.68
C ARG A 258 -2.04 19.59 -11.93
N ASP A 259 -1.07 18.71 -12.14
CA ASP A 259 -1.08 17.77 -13.27
C ASP A 259 -2.32 16.85 -13.21
N ILE A 260 -2.69 16.37 -12.02
CA ILE A 260 -3.91 15.58 -11.80
C ILE A 260 -5.17 16.38 -12.16
N SER A 261 -5.28 17.65 -11.73
CA SER A 261 -6.43 18.48 -12.11
C SER A 261 -6.55 18.75 -13.61
N GLU A 262 -5.47 18.56 -14.36
CA GLU A 262 -5.42 18.74 -15.81
C GLU A 262 -5.44 17.42 -16.59
N ASN A 263 -5.50 16.27 -15.90
CA ASN A 263 -5.44 14.95 -16.56
C ASN A 263 -6.77 14.54 -17.20
N GLY A 264 -7.86 15.27 -16.95
CA GLY A 264 -9.19 15.01 -17.50
C GLY A 264 -10.13 14.22 -16.59
N CYS A 265 -9.71 13.84 -15.37
CA CYS A 265 -10.63 13.27 -14.39
C CYS A 265 -11.60 14.33 -13.84
N LEU A 266 -12.78 13.89 -13.37
CA LEU A 266 -13.74 14.79 -12.72
C LEU A 266 -13.57 14.87 -11.19
N ASN A 267 -12.90 13.87 -10.62
CA ASN A 267 -12.65 13.79 -9.19
C ASN A 267 -11.24 13.23 -8.94
N PHE A 268 -10.60 13.74 -7.89
CA PHE A 268 -9.38 13.18 -7.33
C PHE A 268 -9.65 12.66 -5.91
N ASN A 269 -9.34 11.39 -5.68
CA ASN A 269 -9.34 10.80 -4.35
C ASN A 269 -7.91 10.59 -3.86
N GLY A 270 -7.39 11.59 -3.16
CA GLY A 270 -6.08 11.56 -2.53
C GLY A 270 -6.07 10.76 -1.21
N ASP A 271 -4.89 10.24 -0.88
CA ASP A 271 -4.61 9.60 0.40
C ASP A 271 -4.44 10.63 1.54
N MET A 272 -4.14 10.15 2.75
CA MET A 272 -4.10 10.92 4.00
C MET A 272 -3.05 12.03 4.05
N TYR A 273 -2.02 12.07 3.19
CA TYR A 273 -0.89 13.00 3.35
C TYR A 273 -0.73 13.95 2.16
N PRO A 274 -0.68 15.29 2.37
CA PRO A 274 -0.60 16.06 3.61
C PRO A 274 -1.98 16.59 4.05
N GLY A 275 -3.06 15.92 3.65
CA GLY A 275 -4.44 16.34 3.91
C GLY A 275 -5.12 16.96 2.69
N MET A 276 -6.44 16.76 2.61
CA MET A 276 -7.23 17.18 1.45
C MET A 276 -7.42 18.71 1.38
N ASP A 277 -7.27 19.43 2.50
CA ASP A 277 -7.31 20.89 2.53
C ASP A 277 -6.13 21.51 1.76
N HIS A 278 -4.94 20.89 1.82
CA HIS A 278 -3.80 21.29 1.00
C HIS A 278 -4.05 21.01 -0.48
N ALA A 279 -4.60 19.84 -0.81
CA ALA A 279 -4.98 19.52 -2.19
C ALA A 279 -6.01 20.54 -2.71
N LYS A 280 -6.99 20.92 -1.89
CA LYS A 280 -7.99 21.95 -2.21
C LYS A 280 -7.35 23.31 -2.49
N ARG A 281 -6.35 23.75 -1.73
CA ARG A 281 -5.64 25.02 -1.99
C ARG A 281 -4.89 25.03 -3.32
N VAL A 282 -4.39 23.88 -3.76
CA VAL A 282 -3.62 23.75 -5.01
C VAL A 282 -4.52 23.54 -6.23
N ILE A 283 -5.49 22.62 -6.13
CA ILE A 283 -6.42 22.26 -7.21
C ILE A 283 -7.55 23.29 -7.34
N GLY A 284 -8.01 23.85 -6.22
CA GLY A 284 -9.09 24.83 -6.17
C GLY A 284 -10.46 24.22 -6.46
N GLY A 285 -11.21 24.87 -7.36
CA GLY A 285 -12.53 24.44 -7.81
C GLY A 285 -12.55 23.76 -9.17
N GLN A 286 -11.39 23.31 -9.68
CA GLN A 286 -11.28 22.75 -11.03
C GLN A 286 -11.93 21.37 -11.16
N ILE A 287 -11.73 20.53 -10.15
CA ILE A 287 -12.30 19.18 -10.06
C ILE A 287 -12.82 18.93 -8.64
N SER A 288 -13.68 17.94 -8.51
CA SER A 288 -14.17 17.46 -7.23
C SER A 288 -13.07 16.75 -6.44
N LEU A 289 -13.14 16.80 -5.11
CA LEU A 289 -12.21 16.11 -4.22
C LEU A 289 -12.94 15.10 -3.34
N MET A 290 -12.33 13.95 -3.12
CA MET A 290 -12.90 12.88 -2.30
C MET A 290 -11.89 12.39 -1.25
N GLY A 291 -12.31 12.36 0.02
CA GLY A 291 -11.47 11.98 1.16
C GLY A 291 -10.84 13.18 1.92
N THR A 292 -10.14 12.98 3.02
CA THR A 292 -10.01 11.69 3.68
C THR A 292 -10.07 11.80 5.20
N LEU A 293 -10.87 10.90 5.79
CA LEU A 293 -10.72 10.50 7.18
C LEU A 293 -9.72 9.34 7.24
N SER A 294 -8.88 9.32 8.28
CA SER A 294 -7.99 8.20 8.51
C SER A 294 -8.79 6.93 8.86
N PRO A 295 -8.64 5.83 8.10
CA PRO A 295 -9.23 4.54 8.45
C PRO A 295 -8.72 4.02 9.80
N PHE A 296 -7.48 4.36 10.15
CA PHE A 296 -6.83 3.87 11.36
C PHE A 296 -7.02 4.82 12.54
N SER A 297 -6.52 6.05 12.45
CA SER A 297 -6.48 6.89 13.65
C SER A 297 -7.83 7.47 14.02
N THR A 298 -8.58 7.97 13.03
CA THR A 298 -9.90 8.55 13.26
C THR A 298 -10.98 7.49 13.35
N LEU A 299 -11.10 6.63 12.33
CA LEU A 299 -12.23 5.70 12.26
C LEU A 299 -12.08 4.49 13.19
N MET A 300 -10.90 3.88 13.29
CA MET A 300 -10.69 2.70 14.15
C MET A 300 -10.46 3.07 15.61
N HIS A 301 -9.68 4.13 15.87
CA HIS A 301 -9.21 4.46 17.22
C HIS A 301 -9.78 5.75 17.81
N GLY A 302 -10.46 6.57 17.00
CA GLY A 302 -11.13 7.77 17.47
C GLY A 302 -12.48 7.47 18.11
N SER A 303 -13.00 8.46 18.82
CA SER A 303 -14.37 8.54 19.31
C SER A 303 -15.32 9.02 18.21
N THR A 304 -16.62 8.78 18.40
CA THR A 304 -17.64 9.29 17.48
C THR A 304 -17.62 10.82 17.37
N GLU A 305 -17.28 11.53 18.44
CA GLU A 305 -17.14 13.00 18.42
C GLU A 305 -15.96 13.44 17.55
N GLU A 306 -14.81 12.79 17.67
CA GLU A 306 -13.63 13.09 16.84
C GLU A 306 -13.92 12.82 15.35
N VAL A 307 -14.59 11.71 15.03
CA VAL A 307 -15.05 11.41 13.66
C VAL A 307 -15.95 12.53 13.13
N ARG A 308 -16.97 12.94 13.90
CA ARG A 308 -17.90 14.00 13.49
C ARG A 308 -17.20 15.35 13.29
N ASN A 309 -16.30 15.70 14.18
CA ASN A 309 -15.55 16.94 14.10
C ASN A 309 -14.63 16.95 12.86
N GLU A 310 -13.95 15.85 12.55
CA GLU A 310 -13.13 15.76 11.34
C GLU A 310 -13.96 15.84 10.05
N VAL A 311 -15.15 15.21 10.00
CA VAL A 311 -16.10 15.39 8.88
C VAL A 311 -16.48 16.86 8.69
N LYS A 312 -16.81 17.57 9.79
CA LYS A 312 -17.12 19.01 9.72
C LYS A 312 -15.94 19.84 9.22
N LYS A 313 -14.73 19.52 9.67
CA LYS A 313 -13.49 20.19 9.25
C LYS A 313 -13.24 20.00 7.75
N LEU A 314 -13.35 18.76 7.26
CA LEU A 314 -13.25 18.47 5.83
C LEU A 314 -14.33 19.19 5.02
N ALA A 315 -15.58 19.17 5.47
CA ALA A 315 -16.68 19.86 4.81
C ALA A 315 -16.42 21.38 4.71
N ALA A 316 -15.95 22.00 5.79
CA ALA A 316 -15.66 23.44 5.83
C ALA A 316 -14.46 23.84 4.93
N GLU A 317 -13.37 23.08 4.96
CA GLU A 317 -12.12 23.47 4.28
C GLU A 317 -12.02 22.99 2.84
N VAL A 318 -12.67 21.86 2.52
CA VAL A 318 -12.64 21.23 1.19
C VAL A 318 -13.96 21.41 0.47
N GLY A 319 -15.06 21.18 1.18
CA GLY A 319 -16.41 21.07 0.64
C GLY A 319 -17.22 22.34 0.56
N TYR A 320 -16.73 23.50 0.98
CA TYR A 320 -17.51 24.74 1.03
C TYR A 320 -18.22 25.10 -0.30
N ASN A 321 -17.71 24.63 -1.45
CA ASN A 321 -18.27 24.87 -2.78
C ASN A 321 -19.12 23.70 -3.34
N GLY A 322 -19.44 22.68 -2.54
CA GLY A 322 -20.22 21.51 -2.96
C GLY A 322 -19.41 20.43 -3.68
N GLY A 323 -18.14 20.66 -4.01
CA GLY A 323 -17.29 19.73 -4.76
C GLY A 323 -16.51 18.74 -3.89
N PHE A 324 -17.11 18.24 -2.81
CA PHE A 324 -16.46 17.33 -1.86
C PHE A 324 -17.30 16.08 -1.60
N ILE A 325 -16.65 14.93 -1.52
CA ILE A 325 -17.24 13.65 -1.08
C ILE A 325 -16.45 13.13 0.12
N CYS A 326 -17.16 12.90 1.23
CA CYS A 326 -16.56 12.33 2.44
C CYS A 326 -16.27 10.84 2.24
N MET A 327 -15.04 10.41 2.53
CA MET A 327 -14.59 9.04 2.31
C MET A 327 -13.41 8.70 3.24
N PRO A 328 -13.26 7.45 3.70
CA PRO A 328 -11.99 6.98 4.28
C PRO A 328 -10.85 7.03 3.24
N GLY A 329 -9.59 7.14 3.67
CA GLY A 329 -8.44 7.24 2.74
C GLY A 329 -8.04 5.95 2.02
N CYS A 330 -8.47 4.83 2.57
CA CYS A 330 -8.22 3.50 2.04
C CYS A 330 -9.42 2.60 2.35
N ASP A 331 -9.43 1.37 1.81
CA ASP A 331 -10.40 0.35 2.18
C ASP A 331 -10.43 0.16 3.71
N ILE A 332 -11.60 -0.16 4.24
CA ILE A 332 -11.82 -0.19 5.68
C ILE A 332 -11.75 -1.61 6.25
N ASP A 333 -11.07 -1.72 7.38
CA ASP A 333 -10.95 -2.98 8.12
C ASP A 333 -12.23 -3.27 8.93
N TRP A 334 -12.47 -4.55 9.22
CA TRP A 334 -13.63 -4.98 10.02
C TRP A 334 -13.54 -4.61 11.50
N THR A 335 -12.37 -4.19 11.98
CA THR A 335 -12.16 -3.72 13.36
C THR A 335 -12.59 -2.27 13.58
N ILE A 336 -12.92 -1.52 12.53
CA ILE A 336 -13.49 -0.17 12.67
C ILE A 336 -14.86 -0.28 13.35
N PRO A 337 -15.10 0.38 14.50
CA PRO A 337 -16.38 0.33 15.19
C PRO A 337 -17.56 0.77 14.31
N ASP A 338 -18.70 0.07 14.43
CA ASP A 338 -19.91 0.37 13.65
C ASP A 338 -20.41 1.80 13.94
N GLU A 339 -20.34 2.22 15.21
CA GLU A 339 -20.73 3.53 15.69
C GLU A 339 -19.93 4.66 15.06
N ASN A 340 -18.64 4.45 14.78
CA ASN A 340 -17.79 5.44 14.13
C ASN A 340 -18.15 5.58 12.64
N LEU A 341 -18.48 4.47 11.97
CA LEU A 341 -18.93 4.51 10.59
C LEU A 341 -20.30 5.19 10.47
N HIS A 342 -21.23 4.91 11.37
CA HIS A 342 -22.51 5.61 11.45
C HIS A 342 -22.33 7.09 11.78
N ALA A 343 -21.41 7.46 12.69
CA ALA A 343 -21.12 8.86 13.01
C ALA A 343 -20.63 9.65 11.80
N MET A 344 -19.75 9.05 10.98
CA MET A 344 -19.29 9.64 9.72
C MET A 344 -20.46 9.90 8.76
N ILE A 345 -21.30 8.90 8.54
CA ILE A 345 -22.42 8.96 7.58
C ILE A 345 -23.49 9.96 8.04
N GLN A 346 -23.88 9.90 9.31
CA GLN A 346 -24.88 10.81 9.90
C GLN A 346 -24.40 12.27 9.86
N GLN A 347 -23.13 12.52 10.19
CA GLN A 347 -22.59 13.88 10.15
C GLN A 347 -22.60 14.47 8.75
N CYS A 348 -22.33 13.67 7.72
CA CYS A 348 -22.43 14.12 6.33
C CYS A 348 -23.86 14.53 5.97
N ALA A 349 -24.85 13.75 6.42
CA ALA A 349 -26.26 14.02 6.16
C ALA A 349 -26.79 15.28 6.87
N GLU A 350 -26.23 15.63 8.03
CA GLU A 350 -26.60 16.84 8.78
C GLU A 350 -26.07 18.14 8.14
N ILE A 351 -24.97 18.06 7.37
CA ILE A 351 -24.37 19.23 6.73
C ILE A 351 -25.06 19.47 5.38
N LYS A 352 -25.94 20.48 5.32
CA LYS A 352 -26.71 20.85 4.13
C LYS A 352 -26.03 21.93 3.30
N TYR A 353 -26.35 21.99 2.00
CA TYR A 353 -25.92 23.07 1.11
C TYR A 353 -27.07 24.01 0.72
N PRO A 354 -26.81 25.32 0.51
CA PRO A 354 -25.54 26.02 0.74
C PRO A 354 -25.08 25.93 2.20
N MET A 355 -23.78 25.70 2.40
CA MET A 355 -23.24 25.34 3.72
C MET A 355 -23.15 26.57 4.63
N ASP A 356 -23.73 26.46 5.83
CA ASP A 356 -23.47 27.40 6.93
C ASP A 356 -22.24 26.93 7.70
N ILE A 357 -21.07 27.46 7.32
CA ILE A 357 -19.80 27.10 7.94
C ILE A 357 -19.77 27.51 9.42
N ALA A 358 -20.42 28.61 9.80
CA ALA A 358 -20.45 29.06 11.19
C ALA A 358 -21.25 28.12 12.09
N ALA A 359 -22.30 27.49 11.55
CA ALA A 359 -23.10 26.50 12.26
C ALA A 359 -22.36 25.18 12.53
N LEU A 360 -21.21 24.94 11.92
CA LEU A 360 -20.40 23.73 12.16
C LEU A 360 -19.67 23.74 13.51
N GLY A 361 -19.61 24.89 14.18
CA GLY A 361 -18.97 25.07 15.49
C GLY A 361 -17.50 25.45 15.40
N ASP A 362 -16.81 25.44 16.54
CA ASP A 362 -15.38 25.75 16.62
C ASP A 362 -14.54 24.56 16.16
N LEU A 363 -13.86 24.72 15.02
CA LEU A 363 -13.02 23.71 14.39
C LEU A 363 -11.52 24.10 14.43
N SER A 364 -11.13 25.04 15.28
CA SER A 364 -9.76 25.56 15.38
C SER A 364 -8.75 24.52 15.88
N ASN A 365 -9.19 23.57 16.72
CA ASN A 365 -8.38 22.48 17.25
C ASN A 365 -8.67 21.12 16.60
N VAL A 366 -9.43 21.12 15.50
CA VAL A 366 -9.67 19.92 14.70
C VAL A 366 -8.68 19.91 13.55
N TYR A 367 -7.97 18.81 13.39
CA TYR A 367 -6.98 18.63 12.34
C TYR A 367 -7.46 17.56 11.37
N ILE A 368 -7.14 17.70 10.09
CA ILE A 368 -7.42 16.69 9.06
C ILE A 368 -6.27 15.68 9.02
N ALA A 369 -6.55 14.44 8.63
CA ALA A 369 -5.54 13.43 8.31
C ALA A 369 -4.38 14.04 7.51
N GLY A 370 -3.14 13.72 7.90
CA GLY A 370 -1.91 14.24 7.31
C GLY A 370 -1.33 15.48 8.00
N HIS A 371 -2.12 16.19 8.81
CA HIS A 371 -1.61 17.31 9.58
C HIS A 371 -0.69 16.85 10.73
N PRO A 372 0.42 17.57 11.06
CA PRO A 372 1.36 17.16 12.12
C PRO A 372 0.76 16.99 13.52
N LYS A 373 -0.39 17.61 13.78
CA LYS A 373 -1.15 17.54 15.04
C LYS A 373 -2.39 16.62 14.96
N HIS A 374 -2.58 15.90 13.85
CA HIS A 374 -3.68 14.95 13.71
C HIS A 374 -3.56 13.82 14.73
N ILE A 375 -4.70 13.36 15.25
CA ILE A 375 -4.79 12.28 16.22
C ILE A 375 -4.30 11.01 15.51
N GLY A 376 -3.30 10.32 16.09
CA GLY A 376 -2.73 9.10 15.53
C GLY A 376 -1.77 9.26 14.35
N LYS A 377 -1.06 10.41 14.27
CA LYS A 377 0.15 10.56 13.45
C LYS A 377 1.07 9.34 13.62
N ARG A 378 1.49 8.71 12.51
CA ARG A 378 2.62 7.77 12.53
C ARG A 378 3.88 8.54 12.88
N ALA A 379 4.58 8.12 13.93
CA ALA A 379 5.95 8.54 14.14
C ALA A 379 6.81 8.03 12.97
N SER A 380 7.85 8.79 12.59
CA SER A 380 8.88 8.26 11.68
C SER A 380 9.41 6.94 12.25
N SER A 381 9.73 5.98 11.38
CA SER A 381 10.27 4.68 11.80
C SER A 381 11.60 4.82 12.56
N VAL A 382 12.27 5.96 12.43
CA VAL A 382 13.50 6.31 13.15
C VAL A 382 13.27 7.39 14.22
N ALA A 383 12.02 7.75 14.52
CA ALA A 383 11.73 8.77 15.53
C ALA A 383 12.30 8.35 16.90
N GLY A 384 13.23 9.14 17.42
CA GLY A 384 13.95 8.84 18.66
C GLY A 384 15.16 7.91 18.50
N ASP A 385 15.56 7.55 17.27
CA ASP A 385 16.83 6.86 17.01
C ASP A 385 17.98 7.87 17.12
N GLU A 386 18.65 7.88 18.27
CA GLU A 386 19.76 8.80 18.58
C GLU A 386 20.90 8.72 17.56
N LYS A 387 21.14 7.56 16.94
CA LYS A 387 22.20 7.39 15.93
C LYS A 387 21.84 8.07 14.63
N VAL A 388 20.56 8.01 14.24
CA VAL A 388 20.07 8.69 13.03
C VAL A 388 20.12 10.21 13.22
N GLU A 389 19.69 10.72 14.38
CA GLU A 389 19.77 12.16 14.67
C GLU A 389 21.21 12.67 14.75
N ALA A 390 22.12 11.94 15.40
CA ALA A 390 23.54 12.31 15.48
C ALA A 390 24.22 12.31 14.09
N ALA A 391 23.89 11.34 13.25
CA ALA A 391 24.42 11.26 11.88
C ALA A 391 23.89 12.39 10.98
N LYS A 392 22.61 12.79 11.12
CA LYS A 392 22.04 13.95 10.40
C LYS A 392 22.75 15.25 10.73
N GLU A 393 23.16 15.44 11.99
CA GLU A 393 23.83 16.64 12.45
C GLU A 393 25.35 16.63 12.23
N HIS A 394 25.90 15.58 11.59
CA HIS A 394 27.35 15.33 11.49
C HIS A 394 28.06 15.39 12.85
N LYS A 395 27.39 14.98 13.93
CA LYS A 395 27.92 14.98 15.31
C LYS A 395 28.51 13.63 15.72
N GLY A 396 29.16 12.93 14.78
CA GLY A 396 29.88 11.70 15.09
C GLY A 396 31.15 11.95 15.89
N GLU A 397 31.56 11.00 16.75
CA GLU A 397 32.89 11.03 17.35
C GLU A 397 33.96 11.02 16.24
N GLN A 398 34.93 11.94 16.32
CA GLN A 398 36.08 12.02 15.38
C GLN A 398 37.11 10.91 15.64
N THR A 399 36.66 9.65 15.64
CA THR A 399 37.50 8.47 15.74
C THR A 399 37.73 7.88 14.35
N PRO A 400 38.82 7.11 14.14
CA PRO A 400 39.01 6.37 12.89
C PRO A 400 37.86 5.39 12.59
N GLU A 401 37.13 4.93 13.60
CA GLU A 401 35.93 4.10 13.46
C GLU A 401 34.73 4.93 13.00
N GLY A 402 34.48 6.09 13.64
CA GLY A 402 33.42 7.02 13.26
C GLY A 402 33.55 7.58 11.84
N GLU A 403 34.78 7.85 11.38
CA GLU A 403 35.04 8.28 10.00
C GLU A 403 34.57 7.24 8.98
N VAL A 404 34.81 5.95 9.23
CA VAL A 404 34.35 4.88 8.34
C VAL A 404 32.83 4.86 8.28
N TYR A 405 32.14 4.99 9.42
CA TYR A 405 30.68 5.02 9.44
C TYR A 405 30.09 6.21 8.69
N GLU A 406 30.61 7.42 8.94
CA GLU A 406 30.18 8.62 8.24
C GLU A 406 30.36 8.49 6.72
N LYS A 407 31.51 7.98 6.27
CA LYS A 407 31.79 7.84 4.84
C LYS A 407 30.96 6.75 4.16
N LEU A 408 30.62 5.70 4.88
CA LEU A 408 29.67 4.68 4.41
C LEU A 408 28.24 5.22 4.34
N VAL A 409 27.82 6.04 5.32
CA VAL A 409 26.53 6.75 5.29
C VAL A 409 26.48 7.68 4.07
N GLU A 410 27.52 8.50 3.84
CA GLU A 410 27.63 9.35 2.65
C GLU A 410 27.54 8.54 1.36
N ALA A 411 28.30 7.44 1.25
CA ALA A 411 28.28 6.59 0.06
C ALA A 411 26.87 6.07 -0.26
N ILE A 412 26.11 5.67 0.75
CA ILE A 412 24.71 5.25 0.60
C ILE A 412 23.80 6.41 0.18
N MET A 413 23.98 7.59 0.78
CA MET A 413 23.19 8.79 0.45
C MET A 413 23.49 9.35 -0.95
N ASP A 414 24.71 9.16 -1.44
CA ASP A 414 25.20 9.59 -2.76
C ASP A 414 25.04 8.52 -3.85
N TYR A 415 24.59 7.32 -3.48
CA TYR A 415 24.47 6.14 -4.35
C TYR A 415 25.80 5.66 -4.97
N ASP A 416 26.91 5.88 -4.27
CA ASP A 416 28.25 5.58 -4.78
C ASP A 416 28.72 4.20 -4.32
N ALA A 417 28.53 3.21 -5.20
CA ALA A 417 28.92 1.82 -4.96
C ALA A 417 30.43 1.61 -4.83
N GLU A 418 31.26 2.40 -5.53
CA GLU A 418 32.71 2.25 -5.45
C GLU A 418 33.24 2.86 -4.16
N LYS A 419 32.73 4.03 -3.75
CA LYS A 419 33.01 4.63 -2.44
C LYS A 419 32.56 3.71 -1.30
N ALA A 420 31.41 3.05 -1.42
CA ALA A 420 30.96 2.08 -0.42
C ALA A 420 31.94 0.90 -0.27
N LYS A 421 32.41 0.31 -1.37
CA LYS A 421 33.40 -0.78 -1.34
C LYS A 421 34.75 -0.32 -0.76
N GLU A 422 35.22 0.85 -1.17
CA GLU A 422 36.46 1.44 -0.68
C GLU A 422 36.43 1.59 0.85
N TRP A 423 35.40 2.24 1.38
CA TRP A 423 35.30 2.49 2.82
C TRP A 423 35.00 1.22 3.63
N VAL A 424 34.32 0.22 3.04
CA VAL A 424 34.22 -1.11 3.64
C VAL A 424 35.59 -1.76 3.78
N GLN A 425 36.42 -1.72 2.73
CA GLN A 425 37.78 -2.28 2.78
C GLN A 425 38.64 -1.54 3.80
N ILE A 426 38.58 -0.22 3.83
CA ILE A 426 39.28 0.60 4.85
C ILE A 426 38.84 0.19 6.27
N GLY A 427 37.54 -0.01 6.50
CA GLY A 427 37.03 -0.46 7.79
C GLY A 427 37.57 -1.83 8.20
N ILE A 428 37.63 -2.78 7.26
CA ILE A 428 38.21 -4.11 7.46
C ILE A 428 39.70 -3.99 7.81
N ASP A 429 40.46 -3.19 7.05
CA ASP A 429 41.90 -3.00 7.25
C ASP A 429 42.20 -2.31 8.59
N ARG A 430 41.27 -1.47 9.09
CA ARG A 430 41.32 -0.84 10.42
C ARG A 430 40.91 -1.77 11.56
N GLY A 431 40.54 -3.02 11.27
CA GLY A 431 40.13 -4.01 12.28
C GLY A 431 38.73 -3.80 12.85
N ILE A 432 37.89 -3.00 12.18
CA ILE A 432 36.48 -2.83 12.56
C ILE A 432 35.73 -4.12 12.22
N SER A 433 34.86 -4.59 13.12
CA SER A 433 34.11 -5.81 12.86
C SER A 433 33.14 -5.61 11.70
N ALA A 434 32.99 -6.63 10.86
CA ALA A 434 32.06 -6.59 9.72
C ALA A 434 30.61 -6.29 10.17
N GLN A 435 30.23 -6.72 11.37
CA GLN A 435 28.93 -6.41 11.97
C GLN A 435 28.74 -4.91 12.17
N LYS A 436 29.73 -4.23 12.75
CA LYS A 436 29.67 -2.79 12.98
C LYS A 436 29.66 -2.01 11.67
N ILE A 437 30.48 -2.41 10.69
CA ILE A 437 30.48 -1.81 9.34
C ILE A 437 29.09 -1.88 8.69
N VAL A 438 28.40 -3.01 8.83
CA VAL A 438 27.02 -3.17 8.33
C VAL A 438 26.04 -2.31 9.12
N PHE A 439 25.99 -2.40 10.45
CA PHE A 439 24.92 -1.76 11.22
C PHE A 439 25.12 -0.25 11.44
N ASP A 440 26.34 0.16 11.75
CA ASP A 440 26.67 1.53 12.12
C ASP A 440 27.08 2.38 10.90
N GLY A 441 27.44 1.75 9.77
CA GLY A 441 27.70 2.42 8.48
C GLY A 441 26.58 2.22 7.46
N LEU A 442 26.59 1.08 6.76
CA LEU A 442 25.71 0.84 5.60
C LEU A 442 24.20 0.90 5.94
N SER A 443 23.79 0.18 6.99
CA SER A 443 22.40 0.13 7.45
C SER A 443 21.95 1.46 8.05
N LEU A 444 22.85 2.22 8.68
CA LEU A 444 22.55 3.56 9.16
C LEU A 444 22.27 4.51 7.99
N GLY A 445 23.07 4.43 6.92
CA GLY A 445 22.80 5.14 5.67
C GLY A 445 21.43 4.78 5.08
N MET A 446 21.08 3.49 5.07
CA MET A 446 19.77 3.04 4.61
C MET A 446 18.62 3.54 5.48
N LYS A 447 18.79 3.59 6.81
CA LYS A 447 17.81 4.19 7.73
C LYS A 447 17.62 5.67 7.47
N ILE A 448 18.70 6.42 7.22
CA ILE A 448 18.63 7.86 6.91
C ILE A 448 17.91 8.07 5.57
N VAL A 449 18.27 7.32 4.52
CA VAL A 449 17.57 7.39 3.23
C VAL A 449 16.09 7.01 3.36
N GLY A 450 15.77 6.00 4.19
CA GLY A 450 14.40 5.61 4.50
C GLY A 450 13.62 6.69 5.26
N ASP A 451 14.24 7.35 6.24
CA ASP A 451 13.65 8.49 6.95
C ASP A 451 13.48 9.71 6.04
N MET A 452 14.46 9.98 5.17
CA MET A 452 14.32 11.01 4.14
C MET A 452 13.15 10.70 3.21
N TYR A 453 12.96 9.43 2.83
CA TYR A 453 11.79 9.00 2.07
C TYR A 453 10.49 9.21 2.86
N GLU A 454 10.42 8.81 4.14
CA GLU A 454 9.25 9.06 5.00
C GLU A 454 8.96 10.56 5.20
N ARG A 455 9.99 11.41 5.14
CA ARG A 455 9.91 12.87 5.17
C ARG A 455 9.68 13.51 3.80
N ASN A 456 9.58 12.71 2.72
CA ASN A 456 9.42 13.14 1.33
C ASN A 456 10.58 13.98 0.78
N GLU A 457 11.79 13.77 1.30
CA GLU A 457 13.05 14.38 0.83
C GLU A 457 13.75 13.53 -0.25
N ARG A 458 13.37 12.25 -0.38
CA ARG A 458 13.90 11.28 -1.35
C ARG A 458 12.77 10.43 -1.94
N PHE A 459 12.99 9.88 -3.14
CA PHE A 459 12.03 9.03 -3.84
C PHE A 459 12.29 7.53 -3.58
N VAL A 460 11.37 6.61 -3.91
CA VAL A 460 11.63 5.17 -3.81
C VAL A 460 12.77 4.75 -4.76
N THR A 461 12.94 5.45 -5.88
CA THR A 461 14.05 5.20 -6.81
C THR A 461 15.40 5.46 -6.13
N ASP A 462 15.45 6.44 -5.24
CA ASP A 462 16.59 6.72 -4.38
C ASP A 462 16.81 5.61 -3.35
N MET A 463 15.74 5.07 -2.75
CA MET A 463 15.85 3.88 -1.89
C MET A 463 16.42 2.67 -2.65
N LEU A 464 16.02 2.47 -3.90
CA LEU A 464 16.53 1.37 -4.75
C LEU A 464 18.00 1.57 -5.13
N LYS A 465 18.41 2.80 -5.44
CA LYS A 465 19.82 3.12 -5.70
C LYS A 465 20.67 2.89 -4.45
N ALA A 466 20.22 3.38 -3.29
CA ALA A 466 20.86 3.17 -2.00
C ALA A 466 20.97 1.66 -1.66
N ALA A 467 19.91 0.89 -1.91
CA ALA A 467 19.93 -0.56 -1.75
C ALA A 467 20.96 -1.23 -2.68
N LYS A 468 21.03 -0.84 -3.97
CA LYS A 468 22.05 -1.34 -4.91
C LYS A 468 23.47 -1.00 -4.44
N THR A 469 23.68 0.20 -3.89
CA THR A 469 24.97 0.62 -3.32
C THR A 469 25.36 -0.26 -2.14
N MET A 470 24.44 -0.54 -1.22
CA MET A 470 24.66 -1.47 -0.11
C MET A 470 24.96 -2.88 -0.62
N ASP A 471 24.14 -3.40 -1.55
CA ASP A 471 24.29 -4.74 -2.13
C ASP A 471 25.64 -4.92 -2.84
N ALA A 472 26.17 -3.87 -3.46
CA ALA A 472 27.49 -3.90 -4.10
C ALA A 472 28.66 -4.02 -3.10
N ALA A 473 28.47 -3.58 -1.86
CA ALA A 473 29.48 -3.62 -0.80
C ALA A 473 29.39 -4.89 0.08
N MET A 474 28.19 -5.48 0.21
CA MET A 474 27.96 -6.69 1.02
C MET A 474 28.87 -7.88 0.71
N PRO A 475 29.25 -8.20 -0.55
CA PRO A 475 30.14 -9.32 -0.87
C PRO A 475 31.50 -9.29 -0.15
N LEU A 476 32.00 -8.11 0.21
CA LEU A 476 33.25 -7.96 0.97
C LEU A 476 33.09 -8.36 2.45
N LEU A 477 31.87 -8.18 2.98
CA LEU A 477 31.56 -8.39 4.39
C LEU A 477 31.01 -9.79 4.67
N THR A 478 30.31 -10.39 3.70
CA THR A 478 29.69 -11.72 3.86
C THR A 478 30.67 -12.79 4.36
N PRO A 479 31.89 -12.97 3.79
CA PRO A 479 32.82 -13.99 4.27
C PRO A 479 33.30 -13.74 5.70
N LEU A 480 33.46 -12.47 6.09
CA LEU A 480 33.90 -12.08 7.42
C LEU A 480 32.80 -12.27 8.47
N LEU A 481 31.54 -11.99 8.09
CA LEU A 481 30.37 -12.25 8.92
C LEU A 481 30.20 -13.76 9.14
N GLU A 482 30.36 -14.58 8.11
CA GLU A 482 30.32 -16.04 8.23
C GLU A 482 31.49 -16.58 9.06
N ALA A 483 32.71 -16.06 8.88
CA ALA A 483 33.91 -16.47 9.63
C ALA A 483 33.89 -16.03 11.10
N SER A 484 33.18 -14.95 11.43
CA SER A 484 32.98 -14.51 12.82
C SER A 484 32.11 -15.47 13.65
N GLY A 485 31.45 -16.44 12.99
CA GLY A 485 30.76 -17.54 13.64
C GLY A 485 31.73 -18.55 14.25
N GLY A 486 31.99 -18.39 15.55
CA GLY A 486 32.71 -19.38 16.35
C GLY A 486 32.00 -20.74 16.31
N GLY A 487 32.74 -21.78 15.95
CA GLY A 487 32.30 -23.18 15.83
C GLY A 487 31.91 -23.87 17.15
N GLY A 488 31.04 -23.23 17.93
CA GLY A 488 30.50 -23.75 19.19
C GLY A 488 29.12 -23.17 19.57
N GLY A 489 28.38 -22.57 18.62
CA GLY A 489 27.07 -21.99 18.87
C GLY A 489 25.94 -23.01 19.09
N PRO A 490 24.81 -22.60 19.70
CA PRO A 490 23.70 -23.48 20.08
C PRO A 490 23.08 -24.24 18.89
N THR A 491 22.72 -25.50 19.13
CA THR A 491 22.26 -26.52 18.15
C THR A 491 20.83 -26.32 17.62
N GLY A 492 20.36 -25.08 17.49
CA GLY A 492 19.00 -24.77 17.05
C GLY A 492 18.89 -24.55 15.54
N THR A 493 17.90 -25.18 14.89
CA THR A 493 17.53 -24.84 13.51
C THR A 493 16.51 -23.70 13.51
N VAL A 494 16.72 -22.64 12.73
CA VAL A 494 15.80 -21.50 12.59
C VAL A 494 15.30 -21.44 11.15
N VAL A 495 13.98 -21.43 10.97
CA VAL A 495 13.36 -21.22 9.65
C VAL A 495 13.06 -19.74 9.49
N VAL A 496 13.49 -19.13 8.40
CA VAL A 496 13.27 -17.70 8.13
C VAL A 496 12.68 -17.53 6.74
N GLY A 497 11.68 -16.66 6.61
CA GLY A 497 11.04 -16.39 5.34
C GLY A 497 10.37 -15.02 5.32
N LEU A 498 10.27 -14.44 4.12
CA LEU A 498 9.46 -13.25 3.90
C LEU A 498 8.03 -13.69 3.57
N VAL A 499 7.07 -13.28 4.41
CA VAL A 499 5.70 -13.77 4.31
C VAL A 499 5.07 -13.37 2.98
N ARG A 500 4.07 -14.15 2.58
CA ARG A 500 3.33 -13.95 1.34
C ARG A 500 2.90 -12.49 1.13
N GLY A 501 2.91 -12.07 -0.14
CA GLY A 501 2.55 -10.70 -0.53
C GLY A 501 3.68 -9.67 -0.39
N ASN A 502 4.90 -10.09 -0.03
CA ASN A 502 6.07 -9.23 0.05
C ASN A 502 7.21 -9.79 -0.82
N THR A 503 7.97 -8.88 -1.43
CA THR A 503 9.06 -9.21 -2.37
C THR A 503 10.43 -8.66 -1.97
N GLN A 504 10.48 -7.68 -1.07
CA GLN A 504 11.72 -7.07 -0.58
C GLN A 504 12.31 -7.88 0.59
N ASP A 505 13.52 -8.41 0.41
CA ASP A 505 14.09 -9.45 1.27
C ASP A 505 15.45 -9.09 1.91
N ILE A 506 15.92 -7.85 1.78
CA ILE A 506 17.20 -7.37 2.36
C ILE A 506 17.26 -7.64 3.87
N GLY A 507 16.26 -7.17 4.62
CA GLY A 507 16.19 -7.38 6.06
C GLY A 507 16.15 -8.85 6.46
N LYS A 508 15.40 -9.68 5.70
CA LYS A 508 15.35 -11.13 5.88
C LYS A 508 16.73 -11.76 5.66
N ASN A 509 17.43 -11.38 4.59
CA ASN A 509 18.77 -11.88 4.27
C ASN A 509 19.77 -11.52 5.37
N LEU A 510 19.69 -10.31 5.93
CA LEU A 510 20.53 -9.89 7.05
C LEU A 510 20.24 -10.71 8.33
N VAL A 511 18.97 -10.95 8.66
CA VAL A 511 18.59 -11.84 9.77
C VAL A 511 19.17 -13.25 9.56
N CYS A 512 19.02 -13.82 8.36
CA CYS A 512 19.59 -15.13 8.04
C CYS A 512 21.10 -15.17 8.26
N LEU A 513 21.82 -14.15 7.77
CA LEU A 513 23.27 -14.05 7.91
C LEU A 513 23.69 -13.94 9.37
N MET A 514 23.02 -13.10 10.16
CA MET A 514 23.35 -12.91 11.58
C MET A 514 23.08 -14.15 12.42
N LEU A 515 21.99 -14.88 12.15
CA LEU A 515 21.72 -16.16 12.80
C LEU A 515 22.80 -17.20 12.45
N LYS A 516 23.21 -17.30 11.18
CA LYS A 516 24.32 -18.18 10.76
C LYS A 516 25.63 -17.79 11.46
N ALA A 517 25.95 -16.50 11.50
CA ALA A 517 27.13 -15.96 12.19
C ALA A 517 27.11 -16.19 13.71
N ASN A 518 25.95 -16.49 14.31
CA ASN A 518 25.85 -16.87 15.73
C ASN A 518 25.75 -18.39 15.94
N GLY A 519 26.04 -19.19 14.91
CA GLY A 519 26.15 -20.64 14.99
C GLY A 519 24.83 -21.41 14.81
N TYR A 520 23.74 -20.75 14.43
CA TYR A 520 22.46 -21.43 14.15
C TYR A 520 22.43 -22.06 12.76
N LYS A 521 21.76 -23.21 12.63
CA LYS A 521 21.38 -23.74 11.30
C LYS A 521 20.19 -22.93 10.78
N VAL A 522 20.35 -22.21 9.67
CA VAL A 522 19.28 -21.39 9.11
C VAL A 522 18.72 -22.00 7.84
N ILE A 523 17.41 -22.19 7.79
CA ILE A 523 16.66 -22.60 6.60
C ILE A 523 15.93 -21.39 6.05
N ASP A 524 16.42 -20.88 4.93
CA ASP A 524 15.87 -19.72 4.25
C ASP A 524 14.80 -20.16 3.24
N LEU A 525 13.56 -19.78 3.47
CA LEU A 525 12.44 -20.07 2.58
C LEU A 525 12.33 -19.08 1.41
N GLY A 526 13.15 -18.03 1.40
CA GLY A 526 13.13 -16.98 0.39
C GLY A 526 11.98 -16.00 0.58
N LYS A 527 11.40 -15.57 -0.55
CA LYS A 527 10.35 -14.54 -0.62
C LYS A 527 8.99 -15.11 -1.00
N ASN A 528 7.94 -14.37 -0.64
CA ASN A 528 6.54 -14.72 -0.94
C ASN A 528 6.12 -16.09 -0.40
N VAL A 529 6.51 -16.39 0.84
CA VAL A 529 6.37 -17.72 1.46
C VAL A 529 4.97 -17.93 2.03
N LYS A 530 4.33 -19.06 1.69
CA LYS A 530 3.00 -19.42 2.20
C LYS A 530 3.06 -19.90 3.66
N PRO A 531 2.03 -19.66 4.48
CA PRO A 531 1.97 -20.12 5.88
C PRO A 531 2.28 -21.60 6.07
N GLU A 532 1.79 -22.46 5.17
CA GLU A 532 1.98 -23.91 5.20
C GLU A 532 3.48 -24.26 5.10
N GLN A 533 4.23 -23.55 4.25
CA GLN A 533 5.65 -23.82 4.01
C GLN A 533 6.52 -23.55 5.24
N PHE A 534 6.15 -22.56 6.07
CA PHE A 534 6.84 -22.29 7.33
C PHE A 534 6.71 -23.48 8.28
N ILE A 535 5.49 -24.00 8.45
CA ILE A 535 5.19 -25.09 9.38
C ILE A 535 5.79 -26.40 8.87
N ASP A 536 5.59 -26.73 7.60
CA ASP A 536 6.09 -27.97 6.99
C ASP A 536 7.62 -28.04 7.06
N THR A 537 8.30 -26.91 6.80
CA THR A 537 9.76 -26.84 6.87
C THR A 537 10.24 -26.87 8.32
N ALA A 538 9.56 -26.18 9.24
CA ALA A 538 9.90 -26.21 10.66
C ALA A 538 9.78 -27.61 11.27
N GLU A 539 8.80 -28.40 10.82
CA GLU A 539 8.68 -29.82 11.18
C GLU A 539 9.81 -30.66 10.57
N ARG A 540 9.99 -30.59 9.25
CA ARG A 540 10.99 -31.38 8.52
C ARG A 540 12.40 -31.16 9.06
N GLU A 541 12.72 -29.92 9.39
CA GLU A 541 14.07 -29.51 9.79
C GLU A 541 14.26 -29.46 11.31
N SER A 542 13.25 -29.89 12.09
CA SER A 542 13.25 -29.85 13.56
C SER A 542 13.64 -28.47 14.09
N ALA A 543 12.98 -27.44 13.58
CA ALA A 543 13.25 -26.06 13.94
C ALA A 543 12.90 -25.76 15.40
N VAL A 544 13.66 -24.84 16.00
CA VAL A 544 13.38 -24.27 17.32
C VAL A 544 12.66 -22.93 17.22
N ALA A 545 12.79 -22.24 16.07
CA ALA A 545 12.20 -20.93 15.85
C ALA A 545 11.76 -20.74 14.39
N ILE A 546 10.70 -19.93 14.20
CA ILE A 546 10.18 -19.49 12.91
C ILE A 546 10.21 -17.96 12.89
N GLY A 547 11.01 -17.39 11.98
CA GLY A 547 11.13 -15.97 11.72
C GLY A 547 10.35 -15.53 10.49
N MET A 548 9.42 -14.60 10.68
CA MET A 548 8.56 -14.07 9.63
C MET A 548 8.86 -12.59 9.39
N SER A 549 9.39 -12.27 8.20
CA SER A 549 9.57 -10.87 7.76
C SER A 549 8.29 -10.34 7.11
N VAL A 550 7.88 -9.12 7.44
CA VAL A 550 6.62 -8.49 7.00
C VAL A 550 6.86 -7.03 6.56
N MET A 551 6.48 -6.66 5.33
CA MET A 551 6.70 -5.30 4.81
C MET A 551 5.43 -4.44 4.74
N THR A 552 4.24 -5.05 4.66
CA THR A 552 2.97 -4.33 4.56
C THR A 552 2.00 -4.74 5.66
N ASN A 553 1.14 -3.81 6.12
CA ASN A 553 0.09 -4.13 7.09
C ASN A 553 -0.85 -5.22 6.57
N SER A 554 -1.16 -5.24 5.27
CA SER A 554 -2.01 -6.28 4.68
C SER A 554 -1.39 -7.67 4.76
N SER A 555 -0.06 -7.77 4.80
CA SER A 555 0.63 -9.06 4.88
C SER A 555 0.82 -9.59 6.31
N THR A 556 0.50 -8.81 7.35
CA THR A 556 0.53 -9.30 8.73
C THR A 556 -0.49 -10.43 8.96
N VAL A 557 -1.55 -10.50 8.15
CA VAL A 557 -2.55 -11.58 8.19
C VAL A 557 -1.93 -12.96 7.98
N TYR A 558 -0.82 -13.05 7.24
CA TYR A 558 -0.14 -14.33 7.02
C TYR A 558 0.63 -14.80 8.26
N VAL A 559 1.09 -13.87 9.11
CA VAL A 559 1.65 -14.20 10.43
C VAL A 559 0.57 -14.77 11.33
N GLU A 560 -0.58 -14.10 11.40
CA GLU A 560 -1.75 -14.59 12.14
C GLU A 560 -2.16 -15.99 11.68
N LYS A 561 -2.21 -16.22 10.36
CA LYS A 561 -2.53 -17.54 9.81
C LYS A 561 -1.51 -18.63 10.19
N VAL A 562 -0.20 -18.33 10.23
CA VAL A 562 0.80 -19.29 10.74
C VAL A 562 0.51 -19.64 12.21
N VAL A 563 0.22 -18.64 13.03
CA VAL A 563 -0.12 -18.84 14.46
C VAL A 563 -1.38 -19.70 14.61
N GLU A 564 -2.45 -19.38 13.89
CA GLU A 564 -3.71 -20.12 13.91
C GLU A 564 -3.53 -21.58 13.46
N MET A 565 -2.74 -21.80 12.41
CA MET A 565 -2.42 -23.14 11.93
C MET A 565 -1.63 -23.95 12.97
N LEU A 566 -0.65 -23.36 13.65
CA LEU A 566 0.06 -24.04 14.73
C LEU A 566 -0.86 -24.36 15.92
N LYS A 567 -1.74 -23.43 16.31
CA LYS A 567 -2.75 -23.64 17.36
C LYS A 567 -3.70 -24.79 17.03
N SER A 568 -4.26 -24.79 15.82
CA SER A 568 -5.16 -25.87 15.35
C SER A 568 -4.50 -27.24 15.30
N GLN A 569 -3.17 -27.29 15.15
CA GLN A 569 -2.38 -28.52 15.20
C GLN A 569 -1.89 -28.88 16.61
N GLY A 570 -2.18 -28.07 17.64
CA GLY A 570 -1.71 -28.26 19.02
C GLY A 570 -0.20 -28.06 19.19
N LYS A 571 0.40 -27.14 18.42
CA LYS A 571 1.85 -26.89 18.33
C LYS A 571 2.24 -25.45 18.67
N ASP A 572 1.36 -24.70 19.29
CA ASP A 572 1.52 -23.27 19.58
C ASP A 572 2.68 -22.95 20.53
N GLU A 573 3.09 -23.89 21.38
CA GLU A 573 4.25 -23.74 22.27
C GLU A 573 5.53 -24.41 21.74
N LYS A 574 5.46 -25.11 20.60
CA LYS A 574 6.56 -25.93 20.08
C LYS A 574 7.74 -25.10 19.58
N TYR A 575 7.45 -23.94 18.97
CA TYR A 575 8.41 -23.08 18.29
C TYR A 575 8.42 -21.68 18.90
N LEU A 576 9.58 -21.03 18.92
CA LEU A 576 9.63 -19.58 19.06
C LEU A 576 9.12 -18.94 17.76
N LEU A 577 7.98 -18.24 17.84
CA LEU A 577 7.50 -17.42 16.73
C LEU A 577 8.00 -15.99 16.89
N MET A 578 8.68 -15.49 15.87
CA MET A 578 9.18 -14.12 15.82
C MET A 578 8.79 -13.42 14.53
N MET A 579 8.50 -12.13 14.61
CA MET A 579 8.21 -11.29 13.46
C MET A 579 9.04 -9.99 13.48
N GLY A 580 9.38 -9.51 12.28
CA GLY A 580 10.10 -8.26 12.04
C GLY A 580 9.80 -7.72 10.64
N GLY A 581 10.45 -6.61 10.27
CA GLY A 581 10.23 -5.93 8.98
C GLY A 581 9.42 -4.64 9.12
N ALA A 582 9.30 -3.88 8.02
CA ALA A 582 8.81 -2.50 8.02
C ALA A 582 7.39 -2.32 8.57
N ALA A 583 6.50 -3.30 8.39
CA ALA A 583 5.14 -3.26 8.92
C ALA A 583 4.99 -3.94 10.29
N ALA A 584 6.04 -4.60 10.79
CA ALA A 584 6.02 -5.24 12.09
C ALA A 584 6.22 -4.22 13.20
N ASN A 585 5.41 -4.33 14.25
CA ASN A 585 5.60 -3.56 15.48
C ASN A 585 5.18 -4.41 16.70
N ARG A 586 5.56 -3.93 17.89
CA ARG A 586 5.29 -4.62 19.15
C ARG A 586 3.79 -4.88 19.38
N GLY A 587 2.92 -3.92 19.08
CA GLY A 587 1.47 -4.07 19.30
C GLY A 587 0.84 -5.17 18.44
N ILE A 588 1.22 -5.26 17.16
CA ILE A 588 0.77 -6.34 16.27
C ILE A 588 1.31 -7.70 16.75
N ALA A 589 2.59 -7.75 17.13
CA ALA A 589 3.21 -8.97 17.61
C ALA A 589 2.54 -9.52 18.89
N GLU A 590 2.24 -8.63 19.85
CA GLU A 590 1.52 -8.96 21.07
C GLU A 590 0.11 -9.50 20.78
N LYS A 591 -0.62 -8.86 19.86
CA LYS A 591 -1.95 -9.33 19.43
C LYS A 591 -1.92 -10.78 18.92
N PHE A 592 -0.88 -11.15 18.19
CA PHE A 592 -0.74 -12.50 17.63
C PHE A 592 -0.04 -13.49 18.59
N GLY A 593 0.50 -13.02 19.71
CA GLY A 593 1.29 -13.84 20.63
C GLY A 593 2.68 -14.22 20.08
N VAL A 594 3.23 -13.44 19.17
CA VAL A 594 4.57 -13.64 18.59
C VAL A 594 5.58 -12.64 19.16
N ARG A 595 6.88 -12.94 19.12
CA ARG A 595 7.92 -12.03 19.58
C ARG A 595 8.29 -11.01 18.50
N TYR A 596 8.46 -9.76 18.90
CA TYR A 596 8.87 -8.68 18.00
C TYR A 596 10.39 -8.51 18.00
N GLY A 597 11.01 -8.54 16.82
CA GLY A 597 12.40 -8.17 16.60
C GLY A 597 12.50 -6.84 15.85
N LEU A 598 13.13 -5.84 16.47
CA LEU A 598 13.35 -4.52 15.86
C LEU A 598 14.39 -4.57 14.73
N ASP A 599 15.42 -5.41 14.87
CA ASP A 599 16.51 -5.59 13.91
C ASP A 599 17.04 -7.03 13.91
N ALA A 600 18.08 -7.29 13.12
CA ALA A 600 18.68 -8.61 13.01
C ALA A 600 19.37 -9.10 14.31
N ASN A 601 19.90 -8.19 15.13
CA ASN A 601 20.49 -8.54 16.44
C ASN A 601 19.41 -8.91 17.45
N ALA A 602 18.25 -8.26 17.39
CA ALA A 602 17.09 -8.61 18.20
C ALA A 602 16.60 -10.02 17.86
N ALA A 603 16.58 -10.41 16.58
CA ALA A 603 16.23 -11.77 16.18
C ALA A 603 17.18 -12.82 16.79
N VAL A 604 18.49 -12.58 16.75
CA VAL A 604 19.49 -13.45 17.41
C VAL A 604 19.25 -13.53 18.92
N SER A 605 19.04 -12.38 19.56
CA SER A 605 18.78 -12.29 21.00
C SER A 605 17.54 -13.07 21.42
N LEU A 606 16.44 -12.95 20.65
CA LEU A 606 15.20 -13.68 20.90
C LEU A 606 15.40 -15.20 20.86
N VAL A 607 16.09 -15.70 19.83
CA VAL A 607 16.36 -17.14 19.70
C VAL A 607 17.26 -17.63 20.84
N LYS A 608 18.30 -16.87 21.18
CA LYS A 608 19.21 -17.18 22.29
C LYS A 608 18.47 -17.27 23.62
N THR A 609 17.73 -16.23 23.99
CA THR A 609 16.97 -16.19 25.24
C THR A 609 15.93 -17.32 25.32
N TYR A 610 15.27 -17.65 24.21
CA TYR A 610 14.31 -18.74 24.17
C TYR A 610 14.95 -20.11 24.44
N LEU A 611 16.11 -20.38 23.82
CA LEU A 611 16.84 -21.63 24.05
C LEU A 611 17.41 -21.74 25.47
N GLU A 612 17.95 -20.65 26.02
CA GLU A 612 18.42 -20.59 27.42
C GLU A 612 17.27 -20.85 28.40
N THR A 613 16.09 -20.27 28.15
CA THR A 613 14.89 -20.50 28.97
C THR A 613 14.41 -21.96 28.89
N ARG A 614 14.42 -22.59 27.71
CA ARG A 614 14.06 -24.02 27.55
C ARG A 614 15.08 -24.97 28.14
N ALA A 615 16.35 -24.58 28.22
CA ALA A 615 17.37 -25.39 28.88
C ALA A 615 17.28 -25.32 30.42
N ALA A 616 16.67 -24.25 30.94
CA ALA A 616 16.48 -24.03 32.38
C ALA A 616 15.15 -24.58 32.93
N ALA A 617 14.17 -24.85 32.06
CA ALA A 617 12.88 -25.48 32.37
C ALA A 617 12.95 -26.99 32.18
#